data_AF-A0A4P5WXW8-F1
#
_entry.id   AF-A0A4P5WXW8-F1
#
_cell.length_a   1.000
_cell.length_b   1.000
_cell.length_c   1.000
_cell.angle_alpha   90.00
_cell.angle_beta   90.00
_cell.angle_gamma   90.00
#
_symmetry.space_group_name_H-M   'P 1'
#
loop_
_entity.id
_entity.type
_entity.pdbx_description
1 polymer ?
#
loop_
_entity_poly.entity_id
_entity_poly.type
_entity_poly.pdbx_seq_one_letter_code
_entity_poly.pdbx_strand_id
1 'polypeptide(L)' 'MLEENVSEALTVLRVPAAHRRRLRTTNGLERLKQEIKRRTRVATLFQNEASLLRLAAAVLSEISDDWETERAYLTMEAR' A
#
# COMPACT_ATOMS: atom_id res chain seq x y z
N MET A 1 0.45 -24.21 12.82
CA MET A 1 0.66 -22.78 12.52
C MET A 1 1.42 -22.50 11.23
N LEU A 2 2.69 -22.93 11.04
CA LEU A 2 3.38 -22.70 9.74
C LEU A 2 2.98 -23.75 8.69
N GLU A 3 2.91 -25.02 9.09
CA GLU A 3 2.54 -26.15 8.21
C GLU A 3 1.12 -26.03 7.62
N GLU A 4 0.22 -25.36 8.35
CA GLU A 4 -1.18 -25.13 7.93
C GLU A 4 -1.31 -23.98 6.93
N ASN A 5 -0.34 -23.06 6.86
CA ASN A 5 -0.38 -21.84 6.05
C ASN A 5 0.71 -21.83 4.96
N VAL A 6 1.23 -23.01 4.61
CA VAL A 6 2.30 -23.15 3.61
C VAL A 6 1.84 -22.60 2.25
N SER A 7 0.59 -22.85 1.88
CA SER A 7 0.02 -22.37 0.62
C SER A 7 0.04 -20.84 0.55
N GLU A 8 -0.41 -20.18 1.62
CA GLU A 8 -0.45 -18.73 1.77
C GLU A 8 0.96 -18.15 1.75
N ALA A 9 1.89 -18.74 2.51
CA ALA A 9 3.28 -18.30 2.58
C ALA A 9 4.03 -18.38 1.24
N LEU A 10 3.65 -19.34 0.39
CA LEU A 10 4.27 -19.55 -0.93
C LEU A 10 3.56 -18.78 -2.06
N THR A 11 2.48 -18.05 -1.78
CA THR A 11 1.72 -17.30 -2.80
C THR A 11 2.61 -16.32 -3.57
N VAL A 12 3.62 -15.72 -2.92
CA VAL A 12 4.56 -14.81 -3.59
C VAL A 12 5.34 -15.47 -4.73
N LEU A 13 5.48 -16.80 -4.74
CA LEU A 13 6.18 -17.50 -5.82
C LEU A 13 5.37 -17.55 -7.12
N ARG A 14 4.04 -17.35 -7.05
CA ARG A 14 3.13 -17.32 -8.21
C ARG A 14 3.28 -16.06 -9.06
N VAL A 15 3.90 -15.00 -8.53
CA VAL A 15 4.15 -13.77 -9.29
C VAL A 15 5.52 -13.81 -10.00
N PRO A 16 5.73 -13.01 -11.07
CA PRO A 16 7.02 -12.89 -11.73
C PRO A 16 8.16 -12.62 -10.75
N ALA A 17 9.34 -13.20 -11.00
CA ALA A 17 10.50 -13.09 -10.11
C ALA A 17 10.90 -11.63 -9.82
N ALA A 18 10.73 -10.75 -10.81
CA ALA A 18 10.96 -9.31 -10.69
C ALA A 18 10.10 -8.64 -9.60
N HIS A 19 8.91 -9.18 -9.30
CA HIS A 19 7.95 -8.60 -8.36
C HIS A 19 8.10 -9.15 -6.94
N ARG A 20 8.65 -10.37 -6.80
CA ARG A 20 8.79 -11.07 -5.51
C ARG A 20 9.53 -10.23 -4.46
N ARG A 21 10.56 -9.49 -4.86
CA ARG A 21 11.35 -8.65 -3.93
C ARG A 21 10.50 -7.56 -3.27
N ARG A 22 9.55 -6.97 -4.00
CA ARG A 22 8.64 -5.93 -3.49
C ARG A 22 7.46 -6.54 -2.72
N LEU A 23 6.92 -7.68 -3.19
CA LEU A 23 5.75 -8.31 -2.59
C LEU A 23 6.06 -9.16 -1.34
N ARG A 24 7.29 -9.61 -1.14
CA ARG A 24 7.67 -10.39 0.05
C ARG A 24 7.78 -9.56 1.34
N THR A 25 7.79 -8.22 1.24
CA THR A 25 7.96 -7.33 2.40
C THR A 25 6.78 -6.37 2.52
N THR A 26 6.59 -5.82 3.72
CA THR A 26 5.57 -4.80 4.01
C THR A 26 6.03 -3.38 3.72
N ASN A 27 7.21 -3.19 3.12
CA ASN A 27 7.84 -1.87 2.94
C ASN A 27 6.95 -0.87 2.19
N GLY A 28 6.28 -1.32 1.12
CA GLY A 28 5.35 -0.47 0.37
C GLY A 28 4.16 -0.02 1.21
N LEU A 29 3.56 -0.95 1.95
CA LEU A 29 2.45 -0.67 2.86
C LEU A 29 2.87 0.24 4.01
N GLU A 30 4.06 0.04 4.58
CA GLU A 30 4.60 0.89 5.64
C GLU A 30 4.85 2.31 5.16
N ARG A 31 5.42 2.48 3.96
CA ARG A 31 5.60 3.79 3.34
C ARG A 31 4.25 4.48 3.09
N LEU A 32 3.25 3.76 2.59
CA LEU A 32 1.89 4.28 2.40
C LEU A 32 1.26 4.74 3.73
N LYS A 33 1.35 3.91 4.78
CA LYS A 33 0.85 4.25 6.13
C LYS A 33 1.55 5.50 6.70
N GLN A 34 2.87 5.60 6.52
CA GLN A 34 3.63 6.78 6.95
C GLN A 34 3.18 8.05 6.21
N GLU A 35 2.91 7.96 4.91
CA GLU A 35 2.48 9.10 4.12
C GLU A 35 1.08 9.58 4.51
N ILE A 36 0.13 8.65 4.71
CA ILE A 36 -1.19 8.98 5.25
C ILE A 36 -1.04 9.70 6.60
N LYS A 37 -0.26 9.12 7.53
CA LYS A 37 -0.02 9.72 8.85
C LYS A 37 0.62 11.11 8.75
N ARG A 38 1.56 11.32 7.81
CA ARG A 38 2.22 12.61 7.58
C ARG A 38 1.23 13.66 7.08
N ARG A 39 0.40 13.31 6.09
CA ARG A 39 -0.56 14.25 5.47
C ARG A 39 -1.79 14.51 6.33
N THR A 40 -2.21 13.56 7.16
CA THR A 40 -3.30 13.80 8.12
C THR A 40 -2.84 14.58 9.35
N ARG A 41 -1.53 14.67 9.64
CA ARG A 41 -0.98 15.34 10.84
C ARG A 41 -1.30 16.83 10.93
N VAL A 42 -1.57 17.51 9.80
CA VAL A 42 -1.98 18.92 9.79
C VAL A 42 -3.31 19.15 10.51
N ALA A 43 -4.19 18.15 10.48
CA ALA A 43 -5.41 18.12 11.26
C ALA A 43 -5.12 17.44 12.60
N THR A 44 -4.59 18.21 13.55
CA THR A 44 -4.20 17.75 14.90
C THR A 44 -5.35 17.06 15.65
N LEU A 45 -6.60 17.42 15.36
CA LEU A 45 -7.80 16.82 15.93
C LEU A 45 -8.91 16.74 14.86
N PHE A 46 -9.63 15.61 14.83
CA PHE A 46 -10.80 15.43 13.98
C PHE A 46 -12.07 15.47 14.84
N GLN A 47 -13.11 16.13 14.33
CA GLN A 47 -14.41 16.25 15.01
C GLN A 47 -15.19 14.91 15.02
N ASN A 48 -14.90 14.02 14.06
CA ASN A 48 -15.48 12.68 13.96
C ASN A 48 -14.64 11.79 13.02
N GLU A 49 -14.91 10.49 13.07
CA GLU A 49 -14.24 9.48 12.22
C GLU A 49 -14.47 9.72 10.73
N ALA A 50 -15.66 10.17 10.34
CA ALA A 50 -15.98 10.44 8.93
C ALA A 50 -15.10 11.54 8.33
N SER A 51 -14.71 12.53 9.13
CA SER A 51 -13.80 13.61 8.68
C SER A 51 -12.37 13.11 8.50
N LEU A 52 -11.89 12.22 9.38
CA LEU A 52 -10.61 11.54 9.19
C LEU A 52 -10.64 10.66 7.94
N LEU A 53 -11.71 9.86 7.78
CA LEU A 53 -11.86 8.95 6.65
C LEU A 53 -11.86 9.71 5.32
N ARG A 54 -12.56 10.85 5.25
CA ARG A 54 -12.55 11.70 4.04
C ARG A 54 -11.14 12.18 3.69
N LEU A 55 -10.37 12.66 4.66
CA LEU A 55 -9.00 13.13 4.40
C LEU A 55 -8.08 11.98 4.00
N ALA A 56 -8.15 10.85 4.70
CA ALA A 56 -7.35 9.68 4.37
C ALA A 56 -7.69 9.12 2.98
N ALA A 57 -8.97 9.06 2.63
CA ALA A 57 -9.43 8.64 1.30
C ALA A 57 -8.97 9.60 0.20
N ALA A 58 -9.02 10.91 0.43
CA ALA A 58 -8.51 11.90 -0.51
C ALA A 58 -7.00 11.73 -0.75
N VAL A 59 -6.22 11.53 0.32
CA VAL A 59 -4.77 11.25 0.20
C VAL A 59 -4.50 9.96 -0.57
N LEU A 60 -5.28 8.91 -0.32
CA LEU A 60 -5.15 7.65 -1.05
C LEU A 60 -5.51 7.79 -2.52
N SER A 61 -6.54 8.59 -2.84
CA SER A 61 -6.93 8.88 -4.24
C SER A 61 -5.79 9.58 -4.98
N GLU A 62 -5.19 10.61 -4.39
CA GLU A 62 -4.06 11.33 -5.00
C GLU A 62 -2.87 10.40 -5.27
N ILE A 63 -2.53 9.53 -4.31
CA ILE A 63 -1.46 8.53 -4.49
C ILE A 63 -1.80 7.53 -5.60
N SER A 64 -3.09 7.15 -5.72
CA SER A 64 -3.55 6.27 -6.79
C SER A 64 -3.38 6.93 -8.16
N ASP A 65 -3.79 8.20 -8.28
CA ASP A 65 -3.67 8.99 -9.51
C ASP A 65 -2.19 9.13 -9.92
N ASP A 66 -1.28 9.37 -8.96
CA ASP A 66 0.17 9.39 -9.19
C ASP A 66 0.70 8.04 -9.71
N TRP A 67 0.19 6.92 -9.17
CA TRP A 67 0.62 5.58 -9.60
C TRP A 67 0.12 5.22 -10.99
N GLU A 68 -1.04 5.73 -11.40
CA GLU A 68 -1.60 5.53 -12.73
C GLU A 68 -0.92 6.40 -13.79
N THR A 69 -0.47 7.60 -13.43
CA THR A 69 0.08 8.59 -14.37
C THR A 69 1.61 8.58 -14.46
N GLU A 70 2.33 8.17 -13.41
CA GLU A 70 3.80 8.16 -13.37
C GLU A 70 4.43 6.74 -13.33
N ARG A 71 5.20 6.42 -12.26
CA ARG A 71 5.88 5.14 -12.02
C ARG A 71 5.13 4.36 -10.94
N ALA A 72 4.23 3.48 -11.37
CA ALA A 72 3.56 2.55 -10.49
C ALA A 72 4.55 1.79 -9.58
N TYR A 73 4.19 1.66 -8.29
CA TYR A 73 4.98 0.89 -7.32
C TYR A 73 5.17 -0.57 -7.73
N LEU A 74 4.24 -1.13 -8.50
CA LEU A 74 4.31 -2.46 -9.08
C LEU A 74 3.53 -2.45 -10.41
N THR A 75 4.19 -2.81 -11.51
CA THR A 75 3.53 -3.05 -12.80
C THR A 75 3.36 -4.55 -12.97
N MET A 76 2.13 -5.05 -13.16
CA MET A 76 1.90 -6.49 -13.33
C MET A 76 2.31 -7.00 -14.72
N GLU A 77 2.50 -6.09 -15.67
CA GLU A 77 3.22 -6.35 -16.91
C GLU A 77 4.70 -6.50 -16.57
N ALA A 78 5.14 -7.75 -16.43
CA ALA A 78 6.56 -8.06 -16.38
C ALA A 78 7.16 -7.70 -17.75
N ARG A 79 7.98 -6.64 -17.78
CA ARG A 79 8.87 -6.35 -18.91
C ARG A 79 10.08 -7.26 -18.90
#